data_AF-A0A917KS60-F1
#
_entry.id   AF-A0A917KS60-F1
#
_cell.length_a   1.000
_cell.length_b   1.000
_cell.length_c   1.000
_cell.angle_alpha   90.00
_cell.angle_beta   90.00
_cell.angle_gamma   90.00
#
_symmetry.space_group_name_H-M   'P 1'
#
loop_
_entity.id
_entity.type
_entity.pdbx_description
1 polymer ?
#
loop_
_entity_poly.entity_id
_entity_poly.type
_entity_poly.pdbx_seq_one_letter_code
_entity_poly.pdbx_strand_id
1 'polypeptide(L)' 'MVTMTTGDGGTVTVTRCGELVDIHVRDSSGRTVATVTRRAGEAALLLSGSRRKPQNRPIL' A
#
# COMPACT_ATOMS: atom_id res chain seq x y z
N MET A 1 -13.73 3.37 -1.73
CA MET A 1 -12.80 2.48 -2.47
C MET A 1 -12.08 3.33 -3.50
N VAL A 2 -10.78 3.11 -3.67
CA VAL A 2 -9.95 3.77 -4.70
C VAL A 2 -9.22 2.69 -5.48
N THR A 3 -9.16 2.81 -6.81
CA THR A 3 -8.39 1.92 -7.66
C THR A 3 -7.45 2.75 -8.53
N MET A 4 -6.20 2.33 -8.61
CA MET A 4 -5.12 2.98 -9.35
C MET A 4 -4.51 1.98 -10.32
N THR A 5 -4.20 2.43 -11.53
CA THR A 5 -3.47 1.63 -12.52
C THR A 5 -1.97 1.80 -12.30
N THR A 6 -1.21 0.70 -12.36
CA THR A 6 0.26 0.73 -12.29
C THR A 6 0.86 0.92 -13.68
N GLY A 7 2.12 1.37 -13.75
CA GLY A 7 2.79 1.65 -15.03
C GLY A 7 3.01 0.43 -15.93
N ASP A 8 2.96 -0.78 -15.36
CA ASP A 8 3.03 -2.07 -16.06
C ASP A 8 1.66 -2.60 -16.50
N GLY A 9 0.57 -1.85 -16.30
CA GLY A 9 -0.79 -2.24 -16.67
C GLY A 9 -1.54 -3.06 -15.61
N GLY A 10 -0.93 -3.29 -14.44
CA GLY A 10 -1.61 -3.86 -13.28
C GLY A 10 -2.52 -2.86 -12.57
N THR A 11 -3.06 -3.27 -11.42
CA THR A 11 -3.93 -2.41 -10.59
C THR A 11 -3.65 -2.54 -9.10
N VAL A 12 -3.79 -1.44 -8.38
CA VAL A 12 -3.82 -1.39 -6.92
C VAL A 12 -5.21 -0.92 -6.49
N THR A 13 -5.90 -1.72 -5.69
CA THR A 13 -7.22 -1.40 -5.12
C THR A 13 -7.13 -1.24 -3.62
N VAL A 14 -7.57 -0.09 -3.12
CA VAL A 14 -7.58 0.27 -1.70
C VAL A 14 -9.02 0.43 -1.21
N THR A 15 -9.40 -0.39 -0.24
CA THR A 15 -10.72 -0.38 0.38
C THR A 15 -10.59 -0.09 1.87
N ARG A 16 -11.20 1.00 2.34
CA ARG A 16 -11.26 1.31 3.77
C ARG A 16 -12.49 0.63 4.39
N CYS A 17 -12.24 -0.16 5.43
CA CYS A 17 -13.23 -0.90 6.21
C CYS A 17 -13.13 -0.44 7.67
N GLY A 18 -13.76 0.69 7.99
CA GLY A 18 -13.68 1.31 9.31
C GLY A 18 -12.27 1.79 9.66
N GLU A 19 -11.68 1.19 10.72
CA GLU A 19 -10.31 1.45 11.15
C GLU A 19 -9.26 0.70 10.33
N LEU A 20 -9.68 -0.25 9.49
CA LEU A 20 -8.80 -1.04 8.64
C LEU A 20 -8.83 -0.56 7.19
N VAL A 21 -7.78 -0.90 6.47
CA VAL A 21 -7.65 -0.72 5.02
C VAL A 21 -7.11 -2.01 4.44
N ASP A 22 -7.81 -2.50 3.42
CA ASP A 22 -7.40 -3.62 2.59
C ASP A 22 -6.83 -3.09 1.27
N ILE A 23 -5.64 -3.58 0.91
CA ILE A 23 -4.93 -3.22 -0.31
C ILE A 23 -4.73 -4.49 -1.12
N HIS A 24 -5.25 -4.51 -2.34
CA HIS A 24 -5.10 -5.60 -3.29
C HIS A 24 -4.28 -5.14 -4.48
N VAL A 25 -3.23 -5.88 -4.81
CA VAL A 25 -2.39 -5.62 -5.99
C VAL A 25 -2.61 -6.73 -6.99
N ARG A 26 -2.94 -6.37 -8.23
CA ARG A 26 -3.07 -7.28 -9.36
C ARG A 26 -2.05 -6.93 -10.43
N ASP A 27 -1.46 -7.96 -11.04
CA ASP A 27 -0.61 -7.79 -12.21
C ASP A 27 -1.42 -7.40 -13.46
N SER A 28 -0.74 -7.18 -14.58
CA SER A 28 -1.37 -6.81 -15.85
C SER A 28 -2.25 -7.91 -16.47
N SER A 29 -2.13 -9.15 -16.00
CA SER A 29 -3.04 -10.25 -16.34
C SER A 29 -4.29 -10.31 -15.46
N GLY A 30 -4.40 -9.40 -14.47
CA GLY A 30 -5.49 -9.34 -13.51
C GLY A 30 -5.35 -10.32 -12.33
N ARG A 31 -4.23 -11.04 -12.20
CA ARG A 31 -4.01 -11.96 -11.09
C ARG A 31 -3.57 -11.21 -9.84
N THR A 32 -4.14 -11.55 -8.70
CA THR A 32 -3.72 -11.00 -7.41
C THR A 32 -2.30 -11.48 -7.08
N VAL A 33 -1.38 -10.54 -6.90
CA VAL A 33 0.03 -10.80 -6.56
C VAL A 33 0.36 -10.40 -5.12
N ALA A 34 -0.45 -9.53 -4.51
CA ALA A 34 -0.32 -9.20 -3.09
C ALA A 34 -1.66 -8.74 -2.49
N THR A 35 -1.87 -9.09 -1.22
CA THR A 35 -2.96 -8.57 -0.39
C THR A 35 -2.38 -8.12 0.94
N VAL A 36 -2.74 -6.91 1.38
CA VAL A 36 -2.26 -6.32 2.63
C VAL A 36 -3.43 -5.70 3.37
N THR A 37 -3.61 -6.10 4.63
CA THR A 37 -4.57 -5.47 5.55
C THR A 37 -3.82 -4.74 6.65
N ARG A 38 -4.11 -3.44 6.85
CA ARG A 38 -3.47 -2.59 7.85
C ARG A 38 -4.46 -1.65 8.52
N ARG A 39 -4.07 -1.06 9.65
CA ARG A 39 -4.81 0.07 10.23
C ARG A 39 -4.73 1.27 9.28
N ALA A 40 -5.82 2.03 9.17
CA ALA A 40 -5.94 3.13 8.22
C ALA A 40 -4.85 4.20 8.37
N GLY A 41 -4.44 4.50 9.62
CA GLY A 41 -3.36 5.44 9.90
C GLY A 41 -1.98 4.97 9.43
N GLU A 42 -1.72 3.65 9.46
CA GLU A 42 -0.48 3.07 8.95
C GLU A 42 -0.50 2.98 7.41
N ALA A 43 -1.66 2.66 6.83
CA ALA A 43 -1.84 2.59 5.38
C ALA A 43 -1.58 3.94 4.71
N ALA A 44 -1.97 5.06 5.34
CA ALA A 44 -1.68 6.40 4.82
C ALA A 44 -0.16 6.66 4.68
N LEU A 45 0.66 6.15 5.59
CA LEU A 45 2.12 6.25 5.52
C LEU A 45 2.72 5.38 4.41
N LEU A 46 2.14 4.19 4.17
CA LEU A 46 2.55 3.31 3.08
C LEU A 46 2.20 3.93 1.72
N LEU A 47 1.03 4.53 1.60
CA LEU A 47 0.52 5.11 0.36
C LEU A 47 1.13 6.49 0.04
N SER A 48 1.61 7.23 1.03
CA SER A 48 2.24 8.53 0.81
C SER A 48 3.64 8.45 0.19
N GLY A 49 4.17 7.25 -0.06
CA GLY A 49 5.49 7.05 -0.67
C GLY A 49 6.66 7.60 0.17
N SER A 50 6.38 8.01 1.42
CA SER A 50 7.39 8.54 2.33
C SER A 50 8.29 7.37 2.74
N ARG A 51 9.37 7.16 1.98
CA ARG A 51 10.51 6.34 2.44
C ARG A 51 10.91 6.91 3.79
N ARG A 52 10.52 6.28 4.90
CA ARG A 52 11.19 6.53 6.17
C ARG A 52 12.66 6.23 5.89
N LYS A 53 13.49 7.27 5.81
CA LYS A 53 14.94 7.09 5.88
C LYS A 53 15.18 6.19 7.10
N PRO A 54 15.96 5.10 6.99
CA PRO A 54 16.36 4.37 8.18
C PRO A 54 16.96 5.42 9.12
N GLN A 55 16.34 5.60 10.30
CA GLN A 55 16.93 6.42 11.34
C GLN A 55 18.19 5.68 11.78
N ASN A 56 19.31 5.96 11.10
CA ASN A 56 20.64 5.75 11.66
C ASN A 56 20.76 6.74 12.83
N ARG A 57 20.21 6.36 13.98
CA ARG A 57 20.57 7.01 15.23
C ARG A 57 22.00 6.55 15.51
N PRO A 58 23.00 7.44 15.59
CA PRO A 58 24.27 7.05 16.17
C PRO A 58 23.98 6.59 17.60
N ILE A 59 24.43 5.38 17.92
CA ILE A 59 24.55 4.96 19.31
C ILE A 59 25.86 5.59 19.78
N LEU A 60 25.71 6.64 20.60
CA LEU A 60 26.73 7.37 21.36
C LEU A 60 27.72 8.23 20.55
#